data_AF-A0A7Y2ACW2-F1
#
_entry.id   AF-A0A7Y2ACW2-F1
#
_cell.length_a   1.000
_cell.length_b   1.000
_cell.length_c   1.000
_cell.angle_alpha   90.00
_cell.angle_beta   90.00
_cell.angle_gamma   90.00
#
_symmetry.space_group_name_H-M   'P 1'
#
loop_
_entity.id
_entity.type
_entity.pdbx_description
1 polymer ?
#
loop_
_entity_poly.entity_id
_entity_poly.type
_entity_poly.pdbx_seq_one_letter_code
_entity_poly.pdbx_strand_id
1 'polypeptide(L)'
;MRFYSTKDKSNIVDLRTAVLNSLPKDKGLFLPIEIPSLPIEFWNSTPELSLQEIALVMASPYLRADFSSSDIKEIIEAAVNFPAPVVPIHDGVYSLELWHGPSLAFKDFGARFMAAVMS
;
A
#
# COMPACT_ATOMS: atom_id res chain seq x y z
N MET A 1 7.95 -3.98 10.04
CA MET A 1 7.19 -2.95 10.79
C MET A 1 6.47 -3.60 11.97
N ARG A 2 6.06 -2.87 13.02
CA ARG A 2 5.20 -3.41 14.09
C ARG A 2 3.83 -2.73 14.06
N PHE A 3 2.80 -3.48 14.41
CA PHE A 3 1.40 -3.06 14.37
C PHE A 3 0.74 -3.29 15.72
N TYR A 4 -0.20 -2.44 16.11
CA TYR A 4 -1.00 -2.58 17.32
C TYR A 4 -2.49 -2.69 16.98
N SER A 5 -3.29 -3.27 17.88
CA SER A 5 -4.76 -3.25 17.75
C SER A 5 -5.34 -1.91 18.19
N THR A 6 -6.24 -1.33 17.40
CA THR A 6 -6.96 -0.10 17.75
C THR A 6 -7.77 -0.20 19.06
N LYS A 7 -8.09 -1.41 19.53
CA LYS A 7 -8.80 -1.65 20.80
C LYS A 7 -7.88 -2.02 21.96
N ASP A 8 -6.67 -2.49 21.66
CA ASP A 8 -5.65 -2.84 22.65
C ASP A 8 -4.27 -2.50 22.10
N LYS A 9 -3.73 -1.35 22.54
CA LYS A 9 -2.41 -0.88 22.12
C LYS A 9 -1.26 -1.75 22.65
N SER A 10 -1.52 -2.62 23.63
CA SER A 10 -0.53 -3.58 24.13
C SER A 10 -0.41 -4.83 23.26
N ASN A 11 -1.44 -5.13 22.45
CA ASN A 11 -1.42 -6.19 21.46
C ASN A 11 -0.60 -5.78 20.24
N ILE A 12 0.72 -5.99 20.32
CA ILE A 12 1.68 -5.63 19.28
C ILE A 12 2.10 -6.87 18.48
N VAL A 13 1.98 -6.81 17.16
CA VAL A 13 2.29 -7.90 16.23
C VAL A 13 3.25 -7.45 15.11
N ASP A 14 3.87 -8.41 14.41
CA ASP A 14 4.62 -8.15 13.18
C ASP A 14 3.68 -8.03 11.96
N LEU A 15 4.27 -7.67 10.81
CA LEU A 15 3.54 -7.55 9.55
C LEU A 15 2.87 -8.86 9.15
N ARG A 16 3.59 -9.98 9.21
CA ARG A 16 3.07 -11.30 8.83
C ARG A 16 1.81 -11.66 9.60
N THR A 17 1.84 -11.47 10.92
CA THR A 17 0.70 -11.71 11.80
C THR A 17 -0.46 -10.76 11.49
N ALA A 18 -0.18 -9.47 11.27
CA ALA A 18 -1.21 -8.49 10.94
C ALA A 18 -1.94 -8.82 9.63
N VAL A 19 -1.20 -9.21 8.59
CA VAL A 19 -1.74 -9.57 7.26
C VAL A 19 -2.54 -10.87 7.35
N LEU A 20 -1.94 -11.95 7.88
CA LEU A 20 -2.57 -13.28 7.87
C LEU A 20 -3.80 -13.37 8.77
N ASN A 21 -3.81 -12.68 9.92
CA ASN A 21 -4.96 -12.72 10.81
C ASN A 21 -6.06 -11.75 10.39
N SER A 22 -5.73 -10.70 9.61
CA SER A 22 -6.60 -9.60 9.16
C SER A 22 -7.29 -8.78 10.26
N LEU A 23 -7.77 -9.41 11.33
CA LEU A 23 -8.38 -8.83 12.51
C LEU A 23 -7.72 -9.38 13.78
N PRO A 24 -7.37 -8.52 14.75
CA PRO A 24 -6.97 -8.98 16.07
C PRO A 24 -8.15 -9.64 16.82
N LYS A 25 -7.82 -10.45 17.83
CA LYS A 25 -8.81 -11.22 18.63
C LYS A 25 -9.88 -10.35 19.32
N ASP A 26 -9.53 -9.12 19.64
CA ASP A 26 -10.41 -8.11 20.25
C ASP A 26 -11.38 -7.45 19.25
N LYS A 27 -11.36 -7.86 17.98
CA LYS A 27 -12.14 -7.29 16.87
C LYS A 27 -11.85 -5.80 16.66
N GLY A 28 -10.61 -5.37 16.91
CA GLY A 28 -10.06 -4.09 16.49
C GLY A 28 -9.58 -4.12 15.04
N LEU A 29 -8.71 -3.18 14.69
CA LEU A 29 -7.95 -3.16 13.44
C LEU A 29 -6.46 -3.05 13.75
N PHE A 30 -5.60 -3.62 12.92
CA PHE A 30 -4.17 -3.39 13.04
C PHE A 30 -3.79 -2.04 12.42
N LEU A 31 -3.08 -1.21 13.17
CA LEU A 31 -2.43 0.02 12.69
C LEU A 31 -0.93 -0.05 12.97
N PRO A 32 -0.09 0.55 12.12
CA PRO A 32 1.34 0.61 12.38
C PRO A 32 1.60 1.47 13.64
N ILE A 33 2.62 1.11 14.43
CA ILE A 33 2.98 1.87 15.65
C ILE A 33 3.39 3.31 15.30
N GLU A 34 3.96 3.51 14.12
CA GLU A 34 4.35 4.80 13.59
C GLU A 34 3.90 4.93 12.14
N ILE A 35 3.61 6.17 11.71
CA ILE A 35 3.38 6.49 10.30
C ILE A 35 4.70 7.06 9.78
N PRO A 36 5.42 6.35 8.91
CA PRO A 36 6.68 6.82 8.36
C PRO A 36 6.49 8.13 7.60
N SER A 37 7.34 9.11 7.90
CA SER A 37 7.41 10.34 7.12
C SER A 37 8.35 10.13 5.93
N LEU A 38 7.93 10.57 4.74
CA LEU A 38 8.77 10.57 3.55
C LEU A 38 9.45 11.93 3.38
N PRO A 39 10.70 11.96 2.88
CA PRO A 39 11.46 13.18 2.70
C PRO A 39 10.80 14.12 1.68
N ILE A 40 11.04 15.44 1.80
CA ILE A 40 10.44 16.46 0.92
C ILE A 40 10.86 16.26 -0.54
N GLU A 41 12.05 15.75 -0.75
CA GLU A 41 12.63 15.44 -2.06
C GLU A 41 11.79 14.42 -2.83
N PHE A 42 11.21 13.43 -2.14
CA PHE A 42 10.29 12.48 -2.77
C PHE A 42 9.03 13.18 -3.28
N TRP A 43 8.43 14.06 -2.47
CA TRP A 43 7.24 14.78 -2.86
C TRP A 43 7.49 15.70 -4.06
N ASN A 44 8.66 16.35 -4.09
CA ASN A 44 9.08 17.21 -5.19
C ASN A 44 9.32 16.43 -6.50
N SER A 45 9.78 15.17 -6.43
CA SER A 45 10.03 14.35 -7.62
C SER A 45 8.83 13.51 -8.06
N THR A 46 7.77 13.40 -7.24
CA THR A 46 6.54 12.63 -7.55
C THR A 46 6.02 12.82 -8.98
N PRO A 47 5.98 14.03 -9.58
CA PRO A 47 5.48 14.22 -10.95
C PRO A 47 6.28 13.49 -12.04
N GLU A 48 7.52 13.12 -11.76
CA GLU A 48 8.43 12.42 -12.68
C GLU A 48 8.38 10.89 -12.51
N LEU A 49 7.75 10.42 -11.43
CA LEU A 49 7.71 9.00 -11.07
C LEU A 49 6.48 8.31 -11.67
N SER A 50 6.67 7.07 -12.10
CA SER A 50 5.58 6.15 -12.40
C SER A 50 4.81 5.75 -11.14
N LEU A 51 3.59 5.26 -11.31
CA LEU A 51 2.78 4.75 -10.20
C LEU A 51 3.49 3.62 -9.42
N GLN A 52 4.25 2.78 -10.12
CA GLN A 52 5.03 1.70 -9.51
C GLN A 52 6.18 2.24 -8.66
N GLU A 53 6.91 3.26 -9.14
CA GLU A 53 7.98 3.90 -8.36
C GLU A 53 7.44 4.60 -7.11
N ILE A 54 6.30 5.30 -7.24
CA ILE A 54 5.60 5.89 -6.09
C ILE A 54 5.20 4.80 -5.10
N ALA A 55 4.57 3.72 -5.57
CA ALA A 55 4.12 2.62 -4.72
C ALA A 55 5.29 1.92 -4.02
N LEU A 56 6.43 1.74 -4.71
CA LEU A 56 7.66 1.19 -4.14
C LEU A 56 8.16 2.05 -2.98
N VAL A 57 8.28 3.36 -3.16
CA VAL A 57 8.75 4.27 -2.11
C VAL A 57 7.76 4.33 -0.94
N MET A 58 6.45 4.39 -1.20
CA MET A 58 5.43 4.48 -0.15
C MET A 58 5.26 3.18 0.65
N ALA A 59 5.36 2.01 0.00
CA ALA A 59 5.21 0.72 0.67
C ALA A 59 6.47 0.28 1.43
N SER A 60 7.67 0.65 0.93
CA SER A 60 8.96 0.19 1.48
C SER A 60 9.10 0.37 2.99
N PRO A 61 8.77 1.52 3.61
CA PRO A 61 8.88 1.69 5.06
C PRO A 61 8.09 0.67 5.89
N TYR A 62 6.96 0.18 5.36
CA TYR A 62 6.11 -0.81 6.01
C TYR A 62 6.63 -2.24 5.84
N LEU A 63 7.25 -2.55 4.69
CA LEU A 63 7.66 -3.89 4.30
C LEU A 63 9.15 -4.23 4.55
N ARG A 64 10.05 -3.24 4.55
CA ARG A 64 11.52 -3.44 4.55
C ARG A 64 12.13 -4.20 5.73
N ALA A 65 11.37 -4.39 6.81
CA ALA A 65 11.83 -5.19 7.94
C ALA A 65 11.60 -6.69 7.73
N ASP A 66 10.69 -7.03 6.82
CA ASP A 66 10.15 -8.38 6.59
C ASP A 66 10.48 -8.89 5.17
N PHE A 67 10.79 -7.98 4.23
CA PHE A 67 11.09 -8.26 2.83
C PHE A 67 12.38 -7.58 2.36
N SER A 68 13.10 -8.22 1.44
CA SER A 68 14.23 -7.58 0.76
C SER A 68 13.76 -6.54 -0.26
N SER A 69 14.64 -5.64 -0.69
CA SER A 69 14.30 -4.65 -1.71
C SER A 69 13.86 -5.27 -3.04
N SER A 70 14.40 -6.44 -3.41
CA SER A 70 13.96 -7.18 -4.59
C SER A 70 12.55 -7.72 -4.41
N ASP A 71 12.24 -8.32 -3.25
CA ASP A 71 10.91 -8.88 -2.99
C ASP A 71 9.85 -7.77 -3.02
N ILE A 72 10.14 -6.61 -2.41
CA ILE A 72 9.22 -5.46 -2.43
C ILE A 72 8.97 -5.00 -3.87
N LYS A 73 10.02 -4.95 -4.70
CA LYS A 73 9.87 -4.58 -6.10
C LYS A 73 8.98 -5.58 -6.85
N GLU A 74 9.19 -6.88 -6.66
CA GLU A 74 8.35 -7.93 -7.27
C GLU A 74 6.89 -7.84 -6.82
N ILE A 75 6.64 -7.59 -5.53
CA ILE A 75 5.29 -7.35 -4.98
C ILE A 75 4.59 -6.20 -5.71
N ILE A 76 5.29 -5.07 -5.90
CA ILE A 76 4.74 -3.88 -6.55
C ILE A 76 4.50 -4.13 -8.04
N GLU A 77 5.43 -4.76 -8.74
CA GLU A 77 5.29 -5.10 -10.16
C GLU A 77 4.13 -6.07 -10.40
N ALA A 78 3.90 -7.01 -9.48
CA ALA A 78 2.76 -7.93 -9.56
C ALA A 78 1.42 -7.23 -9.25
N ALA A 79 1.40 -6.33 -8.27
CA ALA A 79 0.18 -5.71 -7.77
C ALA A 79 -0.30 -4.51 -8.60
N VAL A 80 0.64 -3.69 -9.07
CA VAL A 80 0.39 -2.35 -9.66
C VAL A 80 0.82 -2.38 -11.13
N ASN A 81 0.22 -3.27 -11.93
CA ASN A 81 0.54 -3.48 -13.34
C ASN A 81 -0.52 -2.95 -14.33
N PHE A 82 -1.37 -2.04 -13.86
CA PHE A 82 -2.38 -1.33 -14.64
C PHE A 82 -2.44 0.13 -14.21
N PRO A 83 -2.90 1.05 -15.08
CA PRO A 83 -2.84 2.48 -14.81
C PRO A 83 -3.92 2.94 -13.83
N ALA A 84 -3.70 4.11 -13.23
CA ALA A 84 -4.68 4.87 -12.45
C ALA A 84 -4.74 6.32 -12.97
N PRO A 85 -5.24 6.56 -14.19
CA PRO A 85 -5.15 7.86 -14.82
C PRO A 85 -6.07 8.88 -14.16
N VAL A 86 -5.63 10.15 -14.15
CA VAL A 86 -6.46 11.30 -13.79
C VAL A 86 -6.97 11.92 -15.08
N VAL A 87 -8.28 11.81 -15.34
CA VAL A 87 -8.92 12.24 -16.59
C VAL A 87 -9.73 13.51 -16.35
N PRO A 88 -9.55 14.59 -17.14
CA PRO A 88 -10.35 15.79 -17.00
C PRO A 88 -11.81 15.54 -17.42
N ILE A 89 -12.75 16.07 -16.64
CA ILE A 89 -14.19 16.02 -16.96
C ILE A 89 -14.66 17.38 -17.48
N HIS A 90 -14.36 18.45 -16.74
CA HIS A 90 -14.55 19.85 -17.13
C HIS A 90 -13.70 20.75 -16.22
N ASP A 91 -13.80 22.07 -16.37
CA ASP A 91 -12.98 23.05 -15.65
C ASP A 91 -12.90 22.77 -14.14
N GLY A 92 -11.67 22.46 -13.68
CA GLY A 92 -11.36 22.17 -12.28
C GLY A 92 -11.82 20.80 -11.76
N VAL A 93 -12.40 19.95 -12.58
CA VAL A 93 -12.95 18.63 -12.18
C VAL A 93 -12.28 17.51 -12.96
N TYR A 94 -11.75 16.55 -12.21
CA TYR A 94 -11.05 15.39 -12.73
C TYR A 94 -11.60 14.11 -12.11
N SER A 95 -11.53 13.02 -12.87
CA SER A 95 -11.83 11.66 -12.41
C SER A 95 -10.52 10.89 -12.26
N LEU A 96 -10.23 10.43 -11.03
CA LEU A 96 -9.17 9.44 -10.82
C LEU A 96 -9.76 8.06 -11.12
N GLU A 97 -9.42 7.51 -12.28
CA GLU A 97 -9.97 6.24 -12.74
C GLU A 97 -9.22 5.07 -12.10
N LEU A 98 -9.87 4.37 -11.17
CA LEU A 98 -9.29 3.26 -10.42
C LEU A 98 -9.80 1.89 -10.90
N TRP A 99 -10.34 1.78 -12.10
CA TRP A 99 -11.03 0.58 -12.61
C TRP A 99 -10.36 -0.04 -13.84
N HIS A 100 -9.09 0.25 -14.10
CA HIS A 100 -8.35 -0.32 -15.24
C HIS A 100 -7.72 -1.69 -14.91
N GLY A 101 -7.97 -2.22 -13.72
CA GLY A 101 -7.57 -3.55 -13.31
C GLY A 101 -8.52 -4.65 -13.81
N PRO A 102 -8.17 -5.93 -13.58
CA PRO A 102 -8.87 -7.09 -14.14
C PRO A 102 -10.32 -7.26 -13.68
N SER A 103 -10.72 -6.70 -12.53
CA SER A 103 -12.11 -6.76 -12.06
C SER A 103 -12.92 -5.50 -12.35
N LEU A 104 -12.32 -4.52 -13.04
CA LEU A 104 -12.91 -3.22 -13.33
C LEU A 104 -13.31 -2.45 -12.06
N ALA A 105 -12.54 -2.62 -10.98
CA ALA A 105 -12.82 -1.97 -9.70
C ALA A 105 -11.54 -1.61 -8.94
N PHE A 106 -11.61 -0.54 -8.15
CA PHE A 106 -10.48 -0.05 -7.33
C PHE A 106 -9.91 -1.09 -6.36
N LYS A 107 -10.70 -2.13 -6.02
CA LYS A 107 -10.27 -3.21 -5.14
C LYS A 107 -9.09 -4.00 -5.72
N ASP A 108 -8.86 -3.95 -7.03
CA ASP A 108 -7.75 -4.64 -7.68
C ASP A 108 -6.40 -4.25 -7.08
N PHE A 109 -6.16 -2.97 -6.78
CA PHE A 109 -4.89 -2.52 -6.19
C PHE A 109 -4.63 -3.19 -4.82
N GLY A 110 -5.59 -3.07 -3.89
CA GLY A 110 -5.45 -3.60 -2.54
C GLY A 110 -5.44 -5.12 -2.49
N ALA A 111 -6.33 -5.78 -3.24
CA ALA A 111 -6.45 -7.22 -3.25
C ALA A 111 -5.22 -7.91 -3.87
N ARG A 112 -4.70 -7.36 -4.98
CA ARG A 112 -3.49 -7.91 -5.62
C ARG A 112 -2.25 -7.64 -4.79
N PHE A 113 -2.12 -6.46 -4.18
CA PHE A 113 -1.04 -6.17 -3.26
C PHE A 113 -1.05 -7.10 -2.06
N MET A 114 -2.22 -7.30 -1.44
CA MET A 114 -2.37 -8.26 -0.34
C MET A 114 -1.99 -9.69 -0.77
N ALA A 115 -2.46 -10.14 -1.94
CA ALA A 115 -2.12 -11.46 -2.47
C ALA A 115 -0.61 -11.63 -2.70
N ALA A 116 0.07 -10.61 -3.26
CA ALA A 116 1.51 -10.64 -3.50
C ALA A 116 2.34 -10.57 -2.20
N VAL A 117 1.85 -9.89 -1.16
CA VAL A 117 2.50 -9.90 0.16
C VAL A 117 2.34 -11.26 0.88
N MET A 118 1.29 -12.02 0.54
CA MET A 118 0.98 -13.31 1.17
C MET A 118 1.60 -14.51 0.46
N SER A 119 2.09 -14.36 -0.77
CA SER A 119 2.76 -15.40 -1.55
C SER A 119 4.21 -15.60 -1.11
#